data_AF-A0A6J7A2S1-F1
#
_entry.id   AF-A0A6J7A2S1-F1
#
_cell.length_a   1.000
_cell.length_b   1.000
_cell.length_c   1.000
_cell.angle_alpha   90.00
_cell.angle_beta   90.00
_cell.angle_gamma   90.00
#
_symmetry.space_group_name_H-M   'P 1'
#
loop_
_entity.id
_entity.type
_entity.pdbx_description
1 polymer ?
#
loop_
_entity_poly.entity_id
_entity_poly.type
_entity_poly.pdbx_seq_one_letter_code
_entity_poly.pdbx_strand_id
1 'polypeptide(L)' 'MCTDEDIDAAVDIPPQTTRARLRGEFIKRAKERKRDYTVDWVHLKLNDQAQRTVLCKDPFKSRDERVEKLIASL' A
#
# COMPACT_ATOMS: atom_id res chain seq x y z
N MET A 1 24.33 -1.77 11.11
CA MET A 1 24.23 -0.30 10.88
C MET A 1 23.99 -0.09 9.40
N CYS A 2 23.20 0.91 9.01
CA CYS A 2 22.87 1.27 7.62
C CYS A 2 23.63 2.54 7.19
N THR A 3 23.62 2.88 5.90
CA THR A 3 24.19 4.12 5.39
C THR A 3 23.19 5.28 5.46
N ASP A 4 23.65 6.51 5.24
CA ASP A 4 22.77 7.68 5.14
C ASP A 4 21.86 7.57 3.89
N GLU A 5 22.37 6.99 2.78
CA GLU A 5 21.54 6.77 1.60
C GLU A 5 20.39 5.77 1.86
N ASP A 6 20.62 4.75 2.69
CA ASP A 6 19.56 3.82 3.10
C ASP A 6 18.44 4.53 3.89
N ILE A 7 18.83 5.50 4.72
CA ILE A 7 17.90 6.30 5.54
C ILE A 7 17.08 7.23 4.65
N ASP A 8 17.73 7.94 3.73
CA ASP A 8 17.06 8.84 2.78
C ASP A 8 16.06 8.09 1.90
N ALA A 9 16.43 6.90 1.40
CA ALA A 9 15.55 6.06 0.61
C ALA A 9 14.32 5.59 1.41
N ALA A 10 14.48 5.29 2.70
CA ALA A 10 13.41 4.79 3.56
C ALA A 10 12.30 5.81 3.85
N VAL A 11 12.52 7.10 3.57
CA VAL A 11 11.49 8.15 3.66
C VAL A 11 10.36 7.88 2.66
N ASP A 12 10.70 7.51 1.43
CA ASP A 12 9.74 7.34 0.34
C ASP A 12 9.47 5.87 -0.02
N ILE A 13 10.42 4.98 0.29
CA ILE A 13 10.38 3.57 -0.11
C ILE A 13 10.07 2.70 1.11
N PRO A 14 8.85 2.12 1.19
CA PRO A 14 8.52 1.22 2.29
C PRO A 14 9.33 -0.09 2.20
N PRO A 15 9.41 -0.87 3.28
CA PRO A 15 10.06 -2.18 3.26
C PRO A 15 9.43 -3.11 2.21
N GLN A 16 10.24 -3.54 1.24
CA GLN A 16 9.79 -4.31 0.07
C GLN A 16 9.46 -5.78 0.36
N THR A 17 9.75 -6.24 1.58
CA THR A 17 9.61 -7.63 2.04
C THR A 17 8.41 -7.85 2.95
N THR A 18 7.59 -6.82 3.20
CA THR A 18 6.42 -6.89 4.10
C THR A 18 5.18 -6.29 3.45
N ARG A 19 4.02 -6.43 4.10
CA ARG A 19 2.76 -5.78 3.66
C ARG A 19 2.85 -4.25 3.58
N ALA A 20 3.84 -3.63 4.21
CA ALA A 20 4.06 -2.18 4.12
C ALA A 20 4.27 -1.75 2.66
N ARG A 21 4.88 -2.61 1.83
CA ARG A 21 4.96 -2.44 0.38
C ARG A 21 3.59 -2.26 -0.26
N LEU A 22 2.69 -3.21 -0.03
CA LEU A 22 1.32 -3.22 -0.58
C LEU A 22 0.56 -1.94 -0.21
N ARG A 23 0.66 -1.54 1.06
CA ARG A 23 0.05 -0.30 1.55
C ARG A 23 0.63 0.94 0.87
N GLY A 24 1.96 1.02 0.73
CA GLY A 24 2.63 2.13 0.07
C GLY A 24 2.26 2.25 -1.40
N GLU A 25 2.25 1.14 -2.15
CA GLU A 25 1.84 1.10 -3.55
C GLU A 25 0.37 1.56 -3.71
N PHE A 26 -0.54 1.08 -2.86
CA PHE A 26 -1.94 1.51 -2.86
C PHE A 26 -2.09 3.02 -2.59
N ILE A 27 -1.46 3.54 -1.53
CA ILE A 27 -1.51 4.96 -1.18
C ILE A 27 -0.95 5.83 -2.31
N LYS A 28 0.20 5.46 -2.88
CA LYS A 28 0.83 6.18 -3.98
C LYS A 28 -0.12 6.29 -5.18
N ARG A 29 -0.70 5.16 -5.60
CA ARG A 29 -1.62 5.12 -6.74
C ARG A 29 -2.93 5.87 -6.49
N ALA A 30 -3.50 5.76 -5.29
CA ALA A 30 -4.71 6.50 -4.95
C ALA A 30 -4.49 8.02 -4.94
N LYS A 31 -3.34 8.48 -4.42
CA LYS A 31 -2.92 9.90 -4.47
C LYS A 31 -2.72 10.40 -5.91
N GLU A 32 -2.00 9.65 -6.74
CA GLU A 32 -1.79 9.97 -8.17
C GLU A 32 -3.12 10.16 -8.92
N ARG A 33 -4.13 9.36 -8.57
CA ARG A 33 -5.48 9.37 -9.17
C ARG A 33 -6.48 10.28 -8.48
N LYS A 34 -6.08 10.99 -7.41
CA LYS A 34 -6.96 11.83 -6.58
C LYS A 34 -8.22 11.08 -6.12
N ARG A 35 -8.05 9.81 -5.70
CA ARG A 35 -9.14 8.98 -5.17
C ARG A 35 -9.16 9.05 -3.65
N ASP A 36 -10.36 9.12 -3.07
CA ASP A 36 -10.53 9.05 -1.62
C ASP A 36 -10.33 7.62 -1.12
N TYR A 37 -9.52 7.46 -0.06
CA TYR A 37 -9.21 6.15 0.51
C TYR A 37 -9.08 6.20 2.03
N THR A 38 -9.19 5.05 2.66
CA THR A 38 -8.94 4.84 4.08
C THR A 38 -8.03 3.63 4.27
N VAL A 39 -7.01 3.77 5.09
CA VAL A 39 -5.99 2.72 5.31
C VAL A 39 -5.66 2.58 6.78
N ASP A 40 -5.45 1.35 7.22
CA ASP A 40 -4.84 1.04 8.53
C ASP A 40 -3.69 0.02 8.36
N TRP A 41 -3.36 -0.73 9.40
CA TRP A 41 -2.31 -1.76 9.35
C TRP A 41 -2.67 -2.99 8.52
N VAL A 42 -3.96 -3.31 8.43
CA VAL A 42 -4.47 -4.51 7.76
C VAL A 42 -5.56 -4.22 6.72
N HIS A 43 -6.21 -3.05 6.73
CA HIS A 43 -7.24 -2.68 5.75
C HIS A 43 -6.73 -1.66 4.74
N LEU A 44 -6.99 -1.94 3.46
CA LEU A 44 -6.87 -0.99 2.35
C LEU A 44 -8.27 -0.81 1.75
N LYS A 45 -8.86 0.38 1.93
CA LYS A 45 -10.22 0.69 1.48
C LYS A 45 -10.22 1.86 0.50
N LEU A 46 -10.93 1.67 -0.62
CA LEU A 46 -11.27 2.71 -1.57
C LEU A 46 -12.68 3.25 -1.26
N ASN A 47 -12.83 4.55 -1.13
CA ASN A 47 -14.08 5.22 -0.76
C ASN A 47 -14.89 5.61 -2.00
N ASP A 48 -15.16 4.62 -2.87
CA ASP A 48 -16.05 4.78 -4.02
C ASP A 48 -17.46 4.26 -3.71
N GLN A 49 -18.37 4.28 -4.71
CA GLN A 49 -19.72 3.76 -4.56
C GLN A 49 -19.75 2.27 -4.17
N ALA A 50 -18.75 1.48 -4.60
CA ALA A 50 -18.65 0.06 -4.31
C ALA A 50 -17.93 -0.24 -2.98
N GLN A 51 -17.34 0.77 -2.33
CA GLN A 51 -16.61 0.70 -1.06
C GLN A 51 -15.62 -0.48 -0.97
N ARG A 52 -14.83 -0.67 -2.03
CA ARG A 52 -13.96 -1.85 -2.18
C ARG A 52 -12.87 -1.87 -1.11
N THR A 53 -12.74 -3.01 -0.42
CA THR A 53 -11.79 -3.19 0.69
C THR A 53 -10.99 -4.48 0.55
N VAL A 54 -9.69 -4.43 0.83
CA VAL A 54 -8.80 -5.61 0.91
C VAL A 54 -8.17 -5.71 2.30
N LEU A 55 -8.06 -6.95 2.79
CA LEU A 55 -7.52 -7.27 4.11
C LEU A 55 -6.16 -7.99 4.00
N CYS A 56 -5.14 -7.40 4.63
CA CYS A 56 -3.73 -7.81 4.65
C CYS A 56 -3.30 -8.23 6.08
N LYS A 57 -3.85 -9.36 6.57
CA LYS A 57 -3.56 -9.88 7.92
C LYS A 57 -2.12 -10.34 8.11
N ASP A 58 -1.54 -10.99 7.10
CA ASP A 58 -0.17 -11.48 7.14
C ASP A 58 0.83 -10.31 7.01
N PRO A 59 1.66 -10.03 8.02
CA PRO A 59 2.63 -8.94 7.97
C PRO A 59 3.76 -9.18 6.96
N PHE A 60 4.09 -10.43 6.64
CA PHE A 60 5.21 -10.80 5.76
C PHE A 60 4.81 -10.97 4.30
N LYS A 61 3.50 -11.01 4.01
CA LYS A 61 3.01 -11.06 2.65
C LYS A 61 3.18 -9.69 1.95
N SER A 62 4.23 -9.58 1.14
CA SER A 62 4.56 -8.37 0.38
C SER A 62 3.94 -8.28 -1.01
N ARG A 63 3.27 -9.35 -1.48
CA ARG A 63 2.56 -9.43 -2.75
C ARG A 63 1.19 -10.05 -2.55
N ASP A 64 0.13 -9.44 -3.09
CA ASP A 64 -1.23 -9.97 -2.98
C ASP A 64 -2.06 -9.53 -4.20
N GLU A 65 -2.49 -10.50 -5.00
CA GLU A 65 -3.26 -10.25 -6.22
C GLU A 65 -4.53 -9.42 -6.00
N ARG A 66 -5.13 -9.51 -4.80
CA ARG A 66 -6.34 -8.72 -4.48
C ARG A 66 -6.00 -7.24 -4.37
N VAL A 67 -4.83 -6.91 -3.82
CA VAL A 67 -4.32 -5.54 -3.75
C VAL A 67 -3.92 -5.06 -5.15
N GLU A 68 -3.27 -5.89 -5.95
CA GLU A 68 -2.91 -5.56 -7.34
C GLU A 68 -4.15 -5.25 -8.18
N LYS A 69 -5.21 -6.07 -8.07
CA LYS A 69 -6.50 -5.81 -8.74
C LYS A 69 -7.17 -4.53 -8.23
N LEU A 70 -7.11 -4.26 -6.92
CA LEU A 70 -7.63 -3.02 -6.35
C LEU A 70 -6.89 -1.82 -6.93
N ILE A 71 -5.55 -1.86 -6.95
CA ILE A 71 -4.69 -0.80 -7.51
C ILE A 71 -4.95 -0.59 -9.00
N ALA A 72 -5.06 -1.67 -9.78
CA ALA A 72 -5.31 -1.59 -11.22
C ALA A 72 -6.65 -0.92 -11.56
N SER A 73 -7.58 -0.87 -10.59
CA SER A 73 -8.89 -0.26 -10.74
C SER A 73 -9.01 1.20 -10.28
N LEU A 74 -7.90 1.80 -9.82
CA LEU A 74 -7.82 3.20 -9.36
C LEU A 74 -7.60 4.18 -10.51
#